data_AF-A0A349R3Y5-F1
#
_entry.id   AF-A0A349R3Y5-F1
#
_cell.length_a   1.000
_cell.length_b   1.000
_cell.length_c   1.000
_cell.angle_alpha   90.00
_cell.angle_beta   90.00
_cell.angle_gamma   90.00
#
_symmetry.space_group_name_H-M   'P 1'
#
loop_
_entity.id
_entity.type
_entity.pdbx_description
1 polymer ?
#
loop_
_entity_poly.entity_id
_entity_poly.type
_entity_poly.pdbx_seq_one_letter_code
_entity_poly.pdbx_strand_id
1 'polypeptide(L)'
;QQPLDVTAMVFMYREAFRLTNKKVYFTRMIASFRWFLGENDLRLGLYDEETKGCCDGLEAYGINRNQGAESTLCFYLAYIVVSRAFNDSDQDSR
;
A
#
# COMPACT_ATOMS: atom_id res chain seq x y z
N GLN A 1 8.28 7.21 -7.61
CA GLN A 1 7.05 6.52 -7.18
C GLN A 1 6.51 7.22 -5.95
N GLN A 2 5.24 7.62 -5.93
CA GLN A 2 4.67 8.45 -4.87
C GLN A 2 3.63 7.66 -4.03
N PRO A 3 3.51 7.93 -2.71
CA PRO A 3 2.52 7.28 -1.84
C PRO A 3 1.09 7.35 -2.39
N LEU A 4 0.69 8.49 -2.96
CA LEU A 4 -0.63 8.71 -3.53
C LEU A 4 -0.94 7.72 -4.67
N ASP A 5 -0.01 7.53 -5.60
CA ASP A 5 -0.16 6.60 -6.72
C ASP A 5 -0.32 5.16 -6.22
N VAL A 6 0.44 4.79 -5.20
CA VAL A 6 0.43 3.44 -4.62
C VAL A 6 -0.87 3.17 -3.89
N THR A 7 -1.37 4.13 -3.10
CA THR A 7 -2.67 4.02 -2.44
C THR A 7 -3.82 3.94 -3.46
N ALA A 8 -3.75 4.71 -4.55
CA ALA A 8 -4.71 4.60 -5.64
C ALA A 8 -4.70 3.20 -6.28
N MET A 9 -3.53 2.59 -6.48
CA MET A 9 -3.42 1.20 -6.97
C MET A 9 -4.02 0.19 -5.99
N VAL A 10 -3.78 0.34 -4.68
CA VAL A 10 -4.39 -0.52 -3.65
C VAL A 10 -5.92 -0.46 -3.75
N PHE A 11 -6.49 0.74 -3.87
CA PHE A 11 -7.94 0.90 -3.99
C PHE A 11 -8.50 0.32 -5.30
N MET A 12 -7.80 0.55 -6.41
CA MET A 12 -8.20 0.02 -7.71
C MET A 12 -8.20 -1.51 -7.72
N TYR A 13 -7.16 -2.15 -7.18
CA TYR A 13 -7.08 -3.61 -7.11
C TYR A 13 -8.07 -4.21 -6.11
N ARG A 14 -8.31 -3.54 -4.97
CA ARG A 14 -9.38 -3.93 -4.04
C ARG A 14 -10.73 -3.98 -4.76
N GLU A 15 -11.04 -2.95 -5.54
CA GLU A 15 -12.32 -2.86 -6.24
C GLU A 15 -12.43 -3.85 -7.40
N ALA A 16 -11.35 -4.04 -8.15
CA ALA A 16 -11.28 -5.07 -9.18
C ALA A 16 -11.48 -6.48 -8.58
N PHE A 17 -10.91 -6.74 -7.40
CA PHE A 17 -11.13 -8.00 -6.69
C PHE A 17 -12.60 -8.14 -6.28
N ARG A 18 -13.20 -7.11 -5.65
CA ARG A 18 -14.61 -7.12 -5.23
C ARG A 18 -15.58 -7.40 -6.38
N LEU A 19 -15.33 -6.83 -7.56
CA LEU A 19 -16.23 -6.96 -8.72
C LEU A 19 -16.04 -8.26 -9.50
N THR A 20 -14.84 -8.85 -9.49
CA THR A 20 -14.52 -9.98 -10.38
C THR A 20 -14.22 -11.28 -9.64
N ASN A 21 -13.98 -11.20 -8.32
CA ASN A 21 -13.51 -12.28 -7.46
C ASN A 21 -12.23 -12.98 -7.96
N LYS A 22 -11.45 -12.34 -8.84
CA LYS A 22 -10.20 -12.92 -9.36
C LYS A 22 -9.06 -12.67 -8.38
N LYS A 23 -8.53 -13.75 -7.78
CA LYS A 23 -7.43 -13.71 -6.79
C LYS A 23 -6.19 -12.92 -7.23
N VAL A 24 -5.92 -12.82 -8.54
CA VAL A 24 -4.83 -12.00 -9.07
C VAL A 24 -4.90 -10.54 -8.61
N TYR A 25 -6.10 -9.96 -8.49
CA TYR A 25 -6.27 -8.58 -8.03
C TYR A 25 -6.03 -8.46 -6.53
N PHE A 26 -6.44 -9.45 -5.74
CA PHE A 26 -6.06 -9.51 -4.32
C PHE A 26 -4.53 -9.55 -4.17
N THR A 27 -3.84 -10.43 -4.89
CA THR A 27 -2.37 -10.48 -4.87
C THR A 27 -1.73 -9.17 -5.29
N ARG A 28 -2.26 -8.50 -6.33
CA ARG A 28 -1.74 -7.19 -6.78
C ARG A 28 -2.01 -6.05 -5.79
N MET A 29 -3.14 -6.07 -5.08
CA MET A 29 -3.43 -5.14 -3.99
C MET A 29 -2.38 -5.29 -2.88
N ILE A 30 -2.09 -6.52 -2.45
CA ILE A 30 -1.06 -6.79 -1.44
C ILE A 30 0.33 -6.36 -1.92
N ALA A 31 0.69 -6.69 -3.17
CA ALA A 31 1.96 -6.28 -3.76
C ALA A 31 2.12 -4.76 -3.81
N SER A 32 1.04 -4.03 -4.14
CA SER A 32 1.05 -2.57 -4.14
C SER A 32 1.29 -2.01 -2.73
N PHE A 33 0.62 -2.56 -1.71
CA PHE A 33 0.86 -2.12 -0.32
C PHE A 33 2.29 -2.41 0.16
N ARG A 34 2.89 -3.54 -0.23
CA ARG A 34 4.26 -3.90 0.17
C ARG A 34 5.32 -2.92 -0.35
N TRP A 35 4.99 -2.09 -1.34
CA TRP A 35 5.83 -0.98 -1.75
C TRP A 35 6.23 -0.07 -0.58
N PHE A 36 5.30 0.23 0.33
CA PHE A 36 5.56 1.02 1.54
C PHE A 36 6.57 0.36 2.48
N LEU A 37 6.69 -0.97 2.40
CA LEU A 37 7.55 -1.81 3.23
C LEU A 37 8.88 -2.15 2.55
N GLY A 38 9.14 -1.59 1.37
CA GLY A 38 10.39 -1.80 0.64
C GLY A 38 10.32 -2.84 -0.49
N GLU A 39 9.16 -3.37 -0.86
CA GLU A 39 9.01 -4.11 -2.13
C GLU A 39 8.89 -3.12 -3.30
N ASN A 40 9.97 -2.36 -3.53
CA ASN A 40 10.07 -1.33 -4.57
C ASN A 40 11.45 -1.38 -5.26
N ASP A 41 11.63 -0.55 -6.29
CA ASP A 41 12.80 -0.60 -7.17
C ASP A 41 14.13 -0.44 -6.43
N LEU A 42 14.15 0.29 -5.30
CA LEU A 42 15.34 0.54 -4.50
C LEU A 42 15.43 -0.34 -3.24
N ARG A 43 14.42 -1.16 -2.98
CA ARG A 43 14.30 -1.99 -1.75
C ARG A 43 14.34 -1.20 -0.45
N LEU A 44 13.78 0.01 -0.45
CA LEU A 44 13.80 0.90 0.72
C LEU A 44 12.38 1.08 1.28
N GLY A 45 12.20 0.86 2.59
CA GLY A 45 10.91 1.10 3.26
C GLY A 45 10.61 2.60 3.36
N LEU A 46 9.38 2.98 3.04
CA LEU A 46 8.91 4.37 3.15
C LEU A 46 8.17 4.63 4.45
N TYR A 47 7.48 3.62 4.99
CA TYR A 47 6.90 3.71 6.32
C TYR A 47 8.00 3.53 7.38
N ASP A 48 7.98 4.42 8.36
CA ASP A 48 8.92 4.44 9.47
C ASP A 48 8.19 4.10 10.77
N GLU A 49 8.59 3.00 11.39
CA GLU A 49 7.95 2.45 12.57
C GLU A 49 8.27 3.26 13.84
N GLU A 50 9.34 4.04 13.88
CA GLU A 50 9.69 4.89 15.01
C GLU A 50 8.81 6.15 15.03
N THR A 51 8.72 6.83 13.90
CA THR A 51 7.95 8.08 13.76
C THR A 51 6.48 7.86 13.47
N LYS A 52 6.09 6.65 13.04
CA LYS A 52 4.75 6.32 12.52
C LYS A 52 4.38 7.11 11.25
N GLY A 53 5.37 7.72 10.60
CA GLY A 53 5.20 8.50 9.38
C GLY A 53 5.52 7.70 8.12
N CYS A 54 5.16 8.27 6.96
CA CYS A 54 5.55 7.74 5.66
C CYS A 54 6.31 8.79 4.87
N CYS A 55 7.42 8.36 4.26
CA CYS A 55 8.24 9.17 3.37
C CYS A 55 7.46 9.62 2.12
N ASP A 56 7.74 10.82 1.64
CA ASP A 56 7.06 11.56 0.56
C ASP A 56 7.51 11.14 -0.85
N GLY A 57 7.88 9.86 -0.98
CA GLY A 57 8.17 9.23 -2.25
C GLY A 57 9.57 8.65 -2.41
N LEU A 58 9.67 7.86 -3.47
CA LEU A 58 10.87 7.20 -3.95
C LEU A 58 11.31 7.87 -5.26
N GLU A 59 12.46 8.51 -5.24
CA GLU A 59 13.09 9.16 -6.38
C GLU A 59 14.19 8.28 -6.97
N ALA A 60 14.69 8.62 -8.16
CA ALA A 60 15.67 7.80 -8.87
C ALA A 60 16.98 7.54 -8.07
N TYR A 61 17.30 8.43 -7.13
CA TYR A 61 18.52 8.38 -6.33
C TYR A 61 18.28 8.04 -4.85
N GLY A 62 17.04 7.80 -4.42
CA GLY A 62 16.74 7.45 -3.02
C GLY A 62 15.35 7.85 -2.54
N ILE A 63 15.16 7.80 -1.22
CA ILE A 63 13.92 8.20 -0.56
C ILE A 63 13.92 9.69 -0.26
N ASN A 64 12.82 10.36 -0.58
CA ASN A 64 12.48 11.65 0.00
C ASN A 64 11.97 11.44 1.43
N ARG A 65 12.80 11.79 2.42
CA ARG A 65 12.53 11.54 3.85
C ARG A 65 11.50 12.48 4.47
N ASN A 66 10.93 13.41 3.70
CA ASN A 66 9.82 14.22 4.19
C ASN A 66 8.65 13.32 4.60
N GLN A 67 8.06 13.56 5.76
CA GLN A 67 6.94 12.77 6.27
C GLN A 67 5.71 13.65 6.44
N GLY A 68 5.19 14.12 5.30
CA GLY A 68 4.01 14.96 5.27
C GLY A 68 2.74 14.24 5.72
N ALA A 69 1.68 15.03 5.95
CA ALA A 69 0.37 14.48 6.28
C ALA A 69 -0.18 13.62 5.13
N GLU A 70 0.02 14.02 3.87
CA GLU A 70 -0.46 13.30 2.69
C GLU A 70 0.11 11.88 2.61
N SER A 71 1.44 11.75 2.63
CA SER A 71 2.13 10.47 2.53
C SER A 71 1.77 9.54 3.69
N THR A 72 1.68 10.09 4.91
CA THR A 72 1.29 9.36 6.11
C THR A 72 -0.16 8.85 6.02
N LEU A 73 -1.09 9.70 5.58
CA LEU A 73 -2.48 9.29 5.34
C LEU A 73 -2.57 8.22 4.24
N CYS A 74 -1.79 8.35 3.17
CA CYS A 74 -1.74 7.36 2.09
C CYS A 74 -1.38 5.96 2.61
N PHE A 75 -0.35 5.86 3.46
CA PHE A 75 0.03 4.61 4.10
C PHE A 75 -1.11 4.01 4.92
N TYR A 76 -1.69 4.79 5.84
CA TYR A 76 -2.73 4.28 6.74
C TYR A 76 -4.02 3.90 6.02
N LEU A 77 -4.42 4.65 5.00
CA LEU A 77 -5.55 4.31 4.15
C LEU A 77 -5.33 2.98 3.42
N ALA A 78 -4.13 2.80 2.84
CA ALA A 78 -3.77 1.55 2.19
C ALA A 78 -3.74 0.37 3.18
N TYR A 79 -3.15 0.58 4.38
CA TYR A 79 -3.13 -0.41 5.46
C TYR A 79 -4.54 -0.85 5.85
N ILE A 80 -5.43 0.09 6.16
CA ILE A 80 -6.82 -0.21 6.56
C ILE A 80 -7.56 -1.00 5.47
N VAL A 81 -7.39 -0.63 4.19
CA VAL A 81 -8.03 -1.35 3.08
C VAL A 81 -7.52 -2.77 2.98
N VAL A 82 -6.20 -2.97 3.06
CA VAL A 82 -5.59 -4.31 3.01
C VAL A 82 -6.02 -5.16 4.21
N SER A 83 -5.96 -4.61 5.42
CA SER A 83 -6.39 -5.32 6.65
C SER A 83 -7.85 -5.76 6.58
N ARG A 84 -8.75 -4.90 6.06
CA ARG A 84 -10.16 -5.28 5.86
C ARG A 84 -10.31 -6.40 4.85
N ALA A 85 -9.62 -6.30 3.72
CA ALA A 85 -9.70 -7.33 2.68
C ALA A 85 -9.21 -8.71 3.17
N PHE A 86 -8.21 -8.76 4.05
CA PHE A 86 -7.81 -10.02 4.70
C PHE A 86 -8.93 -10.59 5.58
N ASN A 87 -9.51 -9.75 6.45
CA ASN A 87 -10.60 -10.17 7.34
C ASN A 87 -11.84 -10.66 6.58
N ASP A 88 -12.19 -9.99 5.47
CA ASP A 88 -13.31 -10.37 4.62
C ASP A 88 -13.03 -11.70 3.90
N SER A 89 -11.80 -11.88 3.38
CA SER A 89 -11.41 -13.13 2.71
C SER A 89 -11.40 -14.36 3.62
N ASP A 90 -11.10 -14.17 4.91
CA ASP A 90 -11.15 -15.24 5.92
C ASP A 90 -12.59 -15.64 6.28
N GLN A 91 -13.56 -14.72 6.12
CA GLN A 91 -14.98 -15.02 6.31
C GLN A 91 -15.58 -15.78 5.13
N ASP A 92 -15.24 -15.41 3.89
CA ASP A 92 -15.70 -16.14 2.69
C ASP A 92 -15.10 -17.55 2.55
N SER A 93 -14.05 -17.85 3.33
CA SER A 93 -13.38 -19.16 3.36
C SER A 93 -13.98 -20.15 4.37
N ARG A 94 -14.93 -19.71 5.21
CA ARG A 94 -15.60 -20.51 6.25
C ARG A 94 -17.03 -20.85 5.83
#